data_AF-A0A916HVN6-F1
#
_entry.id   AF-A0A916HVN6-F1
#
_cell.length_a   1.000
_cell.length_b   1.000
_cell.length_c   1.000
_cell.angle_alpha   90.00
_cell.angle_beta   90.00
_cell.angle_gamma   90.00
#
_symmetry.space_group_name_H-M   'P 1'
#
loop_
_entity.id
_entity.type
_entity.pdbx_description
1 polymer ?
#
loop_
_entity_poly.entity_id
_entity_poly.type
_entity_poly.pdbx_seq_one_letter_code
_entity_poly.pdbx_strand_id
1 'polypeptide(L)'
;MRKLFGLVAVAALALAGQAQAAPTPFTGSLAVQISSLPPIGVSAAGVGNYSGGGTFTLPANVFATVASVPVTDPSAFPIAGVKADVKNNAGSFVAGAGIMGLNGTANVCLFGACSGALANVNVPFTVNGTRGIGIGPDPIVVGGLVNVTVIGAPWTAGTATSMTSMGGTVTQMGYISGDSVRLVSPVVINTNIGASATLPAFAILELTFSPIPEPGTLMLLASGVAGLGILGRKRLMKS
;
A
#
# COMPACT_ATOMS: atom_id res chain seq x y z
N MET A 1 -11.43 -21.59 -50.02
CA MET A 1 -11.28 -20.43 -49.11
C MET A 1 -11.88 -20.59 -47.70
N ARG A 2 -12.97 -21.36 -47.48
CA ARG A 2 -13.59 -21.51 -46.13
C ARG A 2 -12.64 -22.06 -45.04
N LYS A 3 -11.68 -22.92 -45.40
CA LYS A 3 -10.69 -23.47 -44.46
C LYS A 3 -9.66 -22.44 -43.95
N LEU A 4 -9.39 -21.38 -44.72
CA LEU A 4 -8.42 -20.35 -44.33
C LEU A 4 -9.01 -19.41 -43.26
N PHE A 5 -10.30 -19.11 -43.33
CA PHE A 5 -11.00 -18.28 -42.34
C PHE A 5 -11.07 -18.94 -40.95
N GLY A 6 -11.22 -20.27 -40.89
CA GLY A 6 -11.22 -21.01 -39.62
C GLY A 6 -9.86 -20.94 -38.91
N LEU A 7 -8.76 -21.03 -39.67
CA LEU A 7 -7.41 -21.00 -39.11
C LEU A 7 -7.04 -19.61 -38.58
N VAL A 8 -7.46 -18.55 -39.28
CA VAL A 8 -7.30 -17.16 -38.82
C VAL A 8 -8.12 -16.88 -37.55
N ALA A 9 -9.35 -17.41 -37.46
CA ALA A 9 -10.18 -17.24 -36.27
C ALA A 9 -9.58 -17.93 -35.03
N VAL A 10 -9.05 -19.15 -35.19
CA VAL A 10 -8.39 -19.90 -34.10
C VAL A 10 -7.08 -19.22 -33.68
N ALA A 11 -6.28 -18.71 -34.64
CA ALA A 11 -5.07 -17.95 -34.32
C ALA A 11 -5.38 -16.63 -33.58
N ALA A 12 -6.46 -15.94 -33.93
CA ALA A 12 -6.91 -14.74 -33.22
C ALA A 12 -7.38 -15.05 -31.79
N LEU A 13 -8.05 -16.19 -31.57
CA LEU A 13 -8.46 -16.65 -30.24
C LEU A 13 -7.27 -17.08 -29.38
N ALA A 14 -6.23 -17.68 -29.97
CA ALA A 14 -5.02 -18.08 -29.26
C ALA A 14 -4.19 -16.88 -28.75
N LEU A 15 -4.24 -15.74 -29.45
CA LEU A 15 -3.58 -14.49 -29.04
C LEU A 15 -4.37 -13.70 -27.98
N ALA A 16 -5.68 -13.93 -27.86
CA ALA A 16 -6.54 -13.24 -26.89
C ALA A 16 -6.36 -13.74 -25.44
N GLY A 17 -5.65 -14.87 -25.23
CA GLY A 17 -5.51 -15.50 -23.91
C GLY A 17 -4.41 -14.95 -23.00
N GLN A 18 -3.55 -14.03 -23.46
CA GLN A 18 -2.47 -13.46 -22.64
C GLN A 18 -2.78 -12.02 -22.20
N ALA A 19 -3.77 -11.87 -21.30
CA ALA A 19 -3.98 -10.61 -20.60
C ALA A 19 -2.86 -10.43 -19.56
N GLN A 20 -1.76 -9.79 -19.96
CA GLN A 20 -0.74 -9.34 -19.01
C GLN A 20 -1.22 -8.06 -18.31
N ALA A 21 -0.92 -7.93 -17.02
CA ALA A 21 -1.19 -6.71 -16.27
C ALA A 21 -0.45 -5.54 -16.94
N ALA A 22 -1.21 -4.60 -17.50
CA ALA A 22 -0.62 -3.43 -18.14
C ALA A 22 -0.10 -2.46 -17.06
N PRO A 23 1.01 -1.75 -17.32
CA PRO A 23 1.43 -0.64 -16.49
C PRO A 23 0.28 0.37 -16.38
N THR A 24 -0.22 0.54 -15.16
CA THR A 24 -1.40 1.36 -14.84
C THR A 24 -0.96 2.52 -13.95
N PRO A 25 -1.17 3.78 -14.37
CA PRO A 25 -0.85 4.93 -13.55
C PRO A 25 -1.78 4.98 -12.34
N PHE A 26 -1.23 5.41 -11.22
CA PHE A 26 -1.97 5.60 -9.99
C PHE A 26 -1.62 6.94 -9.34
N THR A 27 -2.56 7.42 -8.54
CA THR A 27 -2.35 8.45 -7.51
C THR A 27 -2.65 7.82 -6.16
N GLY A 28 -2.04 8.31 -5.09
CA GLY A 28 -2.30 7.74 -3.77
C GLY A 28 -1.64 8.47 -2.63
N SER A 29 -1.87 7.95 -1.44
CA SER A 29 -1.21 8.40 -0.22
C SER A 29 -0.77 7.22 0.66
N LEU A 30 0.33 7.42 1.38
CA LEU A 30 0.82 6.52 2.42
C LEU A 30 0.89 7.31 3.71
N ALA A 31 0.28 6.82 4.78
CA ALA A 31 0.33 7.44 6.09
C ALA A 31 0.64 6.43 7.20
N VAL A 32 1.42 6.85 8.19
CA VAL A 32 1.61 6.11 9.45
C VAL A 32 0.94 6.90 10.55
N GLN A 33 -0.07 6.30 11.18
CA GLN A 33 -0.80 6.86 12.30
C GLN A 33 -0.40 6.13 13.58
N ILE A 34 0.03 6.86 14.60
CA ILE A 34 0.41 6.31 15.91
C ILE A 34 -0.59 6.83 16.94
N SER A 35 -1.44 5.95 17.45
CA SER A 35 -2.50 6.28 18.42
C SER A 35 -3.33 7.49 17.93
N SER A 36 -3.50 8.50 18.80
CA SER A 36 -4.20 9.76 18.52
C SER A 36 -3.32 10.85 17.89
N LEU A 37 -2.04 10.57 17.58
CA LEU A 37 -1.16 11.58 16.96
C LEU A 37 -1.60 11.88 15.52
N PRO A 38 -1.38 13.11 15.03
CA PRO A 38 -1.52 13.43 13.62
C PRO A 38 -0.75 12.44 12.73
N PRO A 39 -1.36 11.91 11.65
CA PRO A 39 -0.69 10.96 10.76
C PRO A 39 0.52 11.57 10.06
N ILE A 40 1.60 10.79 9.95
CA ILE A 40 2.76 11.12 9.13
C ILE A 40 2.51 10.57 7.73
N GLY A 41 2.08 11.45 6.82
CA GLY A 41 1.62 11.09 5.49
C GLY A 41 2.45 11.66 4.34
N VAL A 42 2.36 11.01 3.18
CA VAL A 42 2.87 11.47 1.90
C VAL A 42 1.90 11.10 0.79
N SER A 43 1.67 12.03 -0.13
CA SER A 43 0.94 11.76 -1.37
C SER A 43 1.92 11.62 -2.52
N ALA A 44 1.65 10.69 -3.44
CA ALA A 44 2.49 10.45 -4.60
C ALA A 44 1.66 9.95 -5.79
N ALA A 45 2.29 9.96 -6.96
CA ALA A 45 1.77 9.34 -8.17
C ALA A 45 2.85 8.46 -8.79
N GLY A 46 2.46 7.42 -9.51
CA GLY A 46 3.40 6.49 -10.11
C GLY A 46 2.74 5.58 -11.13
N VAL A 47 3.47 4.56 -11.56
CA VAL A 47 2.98 3.51 -12.43
C VAL A 47 3.18 2.18 -11.72
N GLY A 48 2.10 1.44 -11.52
CA GLY A 48 2.09 0.09 -10.96
C GLY A 48 1.60 -0.91 -11.99
N ASN A 49 1.55 -2.19 -11.64
CA ASN A 49 0.82 -3.17 -12.45
C ASN A 49 -0.46 -3.51 -11.73
N TYR A 50 -1.62 -3.31 -12.35
CA TYR A 50 -2.93 -3.67 -11.79
C TYR A 50 -3.63 -4.59 -12.80
N SER A 51 -4.18 -5.72 -12.35
CA SER A 51 -4.66 -6.78 -13.25
C SER A 51 -6.17 -7.04 -13.18
N GLY A 52 -6.99 -6.08 -12.74
CA GLY A 52 -8.47 -6.19 -12.73
C GLY A 52 -9.07 -7.29 -11.83
N GLY A 53 -8.24 -8.06 -11.12
CA GLY A 53 -8.63 -9.21 -10.28
C GLY A 53 -8.12 -9.11 -8.85
N GLY A 54 -7.85 -7.90 -8.35
CA GLY A 54 -7.34 -7.66 -6.99
C GLY A 54 -5.85 -7.95 -6.81
N THR A 55 -5.12 -8.23 -7.89
CA THR A 55 -3.66 -8.33 -7.89
C THR A 55 -3.04 -7.03 -8.37
N PHE A 56 -2.07 -6.50 -7.62
CA PHE A 56 -1.29 -5.36 -8.06
C PHE A 56 0.10 -5.30 -7.43
N THR A 57 1.03 -4.60 -8.10
CA THR A 57 2.39 -4.37 -7.61
C THR A 57 2.71 -2.88 -7.57
N LEU A 58 3.44 -2.47 -6.53
CA LEU A 58 3.95 -1.11 -6.38
C LEU A 58 5.48 -1.08 -6.50
N PRO A 59 6.07 -0.10 -7.21
CA PRO A 59 7.51 0.11 -7.19
C PRO A 59 7.98 0.62 -5.82
N ALA A 60 9.26 0.41 -5.51
CA ALA A 60 9.89 0.97 -4.32
C ALA A 60 10.05 2.50 -4.44
N ASN A 61 10.13 3.16 -3.28
CA ASN A 61 10.43 4.59 -3.13
C ASN A 61 9.45 5.55 -3.84
N VAL A 62 8.23 5.12 -4.16
CA VAL A 62 7.19 6.01 -4.69
C VAL A 62 6.69 6.95 -3.59
N PHE A 63 6.47 6.39 -2.40
CA PHE A 63 6.08 7.11 -1.21
C PHE A 63 7.31 7.30 -0.35
N ALA A 64 7.83 8.52 -0.30
CA ALA A 64 9.00 8.88 0.48
C ALA A 64 8.79 10.24 1.17
N THR A 65 8.94 10.30 2.49
CA THR A 65 8.80 11.56 3.24
C THR A 65 9.62 11.56 4.52
N VAL A 66 9.98 12.76 4.96
CA VAL A 66 10.52 13.01 6.30
C VAL A 66 9.62 14.03 6.99
N ALA A 67 9.03 13.65 8.12
CA ALA A 67 8.16 14.56 8.87
C ALA A 67 8.40 14.42 10.37
N SER A 68 8.05 15.46 11.13
CA SER A 68 8.07 15.46 12.58
C SER A 68 6.72 15.88 13.13
N VAL A 69 6.23 15.13 14.11
CA VAL A 69 4.97 15.39 14.81
C VAL A 69 5.29 15.64 16.28
N PRO A 70 4.92 16.81 16.84
CA PRO A 70 5.07 17.05 18.26
C PRO A 70 4.09 16.19 19.06
N VAL A 71 4.51 15.72 20.23
CA VAL A 71 3.64 15.06 21.20
C VAL A 71 3.24 16.08 22.24
N THR A 72 1.95 16.42 22.29
CA THR A 72 1.40 17.44 23.19
C THR A 72 0.75 16.85 24.44
N ASP A 73 0.61 15.52 24.50
CA ASP A 73 0.02 14.82 25.64
C ASP A 73 0.98 14.83 26.85
N PRO A 74 0.61 15.47 27.98
CA PRO A 74 1.46 15.51 29.17
C PRO A 74 1.76 14.12 29.76
N SER A 75 0.87 13.14 29.55
CA SER A 75 1.05 11.76 30.05
C SER A 75 2.11 10.99 29.27
N ALA A 76 2.52 11.48 28.10
CA ALA A 76 3.56 10.88 27.27
C ALA A 76 4.99 11.30 27.68
N PHE A 77 5.15 12.11 28.74
CA PHE A 77 6.48 12.49 29.24
C PHE A 77 7.34 11.23 29.49
N PRO A 78 8.60 11.17 28.99
CA PRO A 78 9.41 12.28 28.46
C PRO A 78 9.41 12.47 26.94
N ILE A 79 8.44 11.89 26.21
CA ILE A 79 8.36 12.01 24.74
C ILE A 79 7.81 13.38 24.37
N ALA A 80 8.61 14.16 23.63
CA ALA A 80 8.21 15.49 23.14
C ALA A 80 7.86 15.49 21.65
N GLY A 81 8.24 14.46 20.90
CA GLY A 81 7.94 14.37 19.48
C GLY A 81 8.37 13.05 18.86
N VAL A 82 7.92 12.83 17.63
CA VAL A 82 8.37 11.74 16.76
C VAL A 82 8.77 12.32 15.42
N LYS A 83 9.98 12.02 14.95
CA LYS A 83 10.43 12.32 13.59
C LYS A 83 10.62 11.03 12.81
N ALA A 84 9.95 10.89 11.68
CA ALA A 84 10.06 9.70 10.85
C ALA A 84 10.62 10.03 9.46
N ASP A 85 11.54 9.19 8.98
CA ASP A 85 11.84 9.01 7.54
C ASP A 85 11.11 7.74 7.10
N VAL A 86 10.15 7.87 6.19
CA VAL A 86 9.29 6.78 5.71
C VAL A 86 9.50 6.61 4.22
N LYS A 87 9.82 5.39 3.78
CA LYS A 87 9.92 5.02 2.35
C LYS A 87 9.26 3.67 2.12
N ASN A 88 8.47 3.49 1.06
CA ASN A 88 7.96 2.15 0.75
C ASN A 88 9.00 1.30 0.01
N ASN A 89 9.08 0.00 0.33
CA ASN A 89 9.70 -0.99 -0.56
C ASN A 89 8.78 -1.34 -1.73
N ALA A 90 9.29 -2.14 -2.67
CA ALA A 90 8.45 -2.77 -3.66
C ALA A 90 7.38 -3.62 -2.96
N GLY A 91 6.14 -3.53 -3.43
CA GLY A 91 4.99 -4.21 -2.86
C GLY A 91 4.33 -5.15 -3.86
N SER A 92 3.83 -6.27 -3.38
CA SER A 92 3.01 -7.21 -4.15
C SER A 92 1.78 -7.59 -3.34
N PHE A 93 0.61 -7.45 -3.95
CA PHE A 93 -0.69 -7.67 -3.32
C PHE A 93 -1.55 -8.55 -4.21
N VAL A 94 -2.24 -9.51 -3.60
CA VAL A 94 -3.15 -10.46 -4.24
C VAL A 94 -4.42 -10.54 -3.39
N ALA A 95 -5.58 -10.37 -4.02
CA ALA A 95 -6.88 -10.37 -3.35
C ALA A 95 -6.94 -9.41 -2.13
N GLY A 96 -6.24 -8.27 -2.23
CA GLY A 96 -6.21 -7.26 -1.17
C GLY A 96 -5.33 -7.58 0.04
N ALA A 97 -4.53 -8.64 0.01
CA ALA A 97 -3.50 -8.87 1.02
C ALA A 97 -2.13 -8.91 0.38
N GLY A 98 -1.08 -8.52 1.11
CA GLY A 98 0.25 -8.55 0.55
C GLY A 98 1.36 -8.04 1.46
N ILE A 99 2.56 -8.05 0.91
CA ILE A 99 3.78 -7.62 1.60
C ILE A 99 4.33 -6.39 0.89
N MET A 100 4.60 -5.36 1.67
CA MET A 100 5.32 -4.16 1.26
C MET A 100 5.94 -3.55 2.52
N GLY A 101 7.23 -3.80 2.74
CA GLY A 101 7.92 -3.24 3.88
C GLY A 101 8.01 -1.71 3.82
N LEU A 102 7.91 -1.05 4.96
CA LEU A 102 8.30 0.36 5.08
C LEU A 102 9.76 0.47 5.53
N ASN A 103 10.60 1.06 4.70
CA ASN A 103 11.96 1.43 5.05
C ASN A 103 12.02 2.77 5.78
N GLY A 104 13.11 2.97 6.49
CA GLY A 104 13.44 4.20 7.20
C GLY A 104 13.43 4.02 8.71
N THR A 105 13.34 5.12 9.43
CA THR A 105 13.48 5.14 10.89
C THR A 105 12.53 6.14 11.53
N ALA A 106 11.95 5.77 12.66
CA ALA A 106 11.31 6.69 13.58
C ALA A 106 12.30 7.05 14.70
N ASN A 107 12.56 8.34 14.85
CA ASN A 107 13.33 8.91 15.94
C ASN A 107 12.34 9.44 16.98
N VAL A 108 12.33 8.81 18.15
CA VAL A 108 11.55 9.27 19.31
C VAL A 108 12.37 10.32 20.04
N CYS A 109 11.87 11.54 20.09
CA CYS A 109 12.56 12.72 20.59
C CYS A 109 12.24 12.89 22.08
N LEU A 110 13.24 12.65 22.94
CA LEU A 110 13.07 12.70 24.39
C LEU A 110 13.57 14.03 24.95
N PHE A 111 12.85 14.55 25.95
CA PHE A 111 13.21 15.75 26.71
C PHE A 111 13.35 17.04 25.89
N GLY A 112 12.76 17.10 24.69
CA GLY A 112 12.78 18.29 23.85
C GLY A 112 12.31 18.05 22.43
N ALA A 113 12.07 19.13 21.69
CA ALA A 113 11.67 19.05 20.28
C ALA A 113 12.70 18.28 19.44
N CYS A 114 12.26 17.61 18.38
CA CYS A 114 13.10 16.76 17.54
C CYS A 114 14.29 17.46 16.87
N SER A 115 14.29 18.80 16.78
CA SER A 115 15.42 19.59 16.28
C SER A 115 16.57 19.74 17.29
N GLY A 116 16.33 19.47 18.58
CA GLY A 116 17.30 19.66 19.67
C GLY A 116 17.15 18.65 20.81
N ALA A 117 16.57 17.48 20.55
CA ALA A 117 16.35 16.46 21.56
C ALA A 117 17.68 15.96 22.14
N LEU A 118 17.73 15.86 23.48
CA LEU A 118 18.93 15.46 24.21
C LEU A 118 19.24 13.97 24.05
N ALA A 119 18.20 13.17 23.83
CA ALA A 119 18.30 11.75 23.55
C ALA A 119 17.28 11.36 22.47
N ASN A 120 17.70 10.49 21.56
CA ASN A 120 16.84 9.95 20.51
C ASN A 120 16.89 8.42 20.55
N VAL A 121 15.73 7.80 20.38
CA VAL A 121 15.63 6.35 20.13
C VAL A 121 15.31 6.17 18.66
N ASN A 122 16.22 5.51 17.94
CA ASN A 122 16.07 5.27 16.51
C ASN A 122 15.46 3.88 16.30
N VAL A 123 14.22 3.84 15.85
CA VAL A 123 13.45 2.62 15.64
C VAL A 123 13.32 2.37 14.14
N PRO A 124 13.97 1.34 13.56
CA PRO A 124 13.81 1.03 12.16
C PRO A 124 12.40 0.50 11.89
N PHE A 125 11.80 0.89 10.76
CA PHE A 125 10.47 0.38 10.38
C PHE A 125 10.51 -1.06 9.85
N THR A 126 11.64 -1.46 9.27
CA THR A 126 11.92 -2.84 8.85
C THR A 126 13.36 -3.21 9.15
N VAL A 127 13.60 -4.50 9.42
CA VAL A 127 14.94 -5.05 9.60
C VAL A 127 15.16 -6.16 8.59
N ASN A 128 16.24 -6.06 7.80
CA ASN A 128 16.66 -7.04 6.80
C ASN A 128 15.56 -7.46 5.80
N GLY A 129 14.54 -6.61 5.58
CA GLY A 129 13.41 -6.91 4.68
C GLY A 129 12.55 -8.11 5.08
N THR A 130 12.70 -8.65 6.30
CA THR A 130 12.00 -9.87 6.76
C THR A 130 10.99 -9.62 7.87
N ARG A 131 11.12 -8.50 8.58
CA ARG A 131 10.24 -8.12 9.69
C ARG A 131 10.01 -6.63 9.74
N GLY A 132 8.87 -6.22 10.31
CA GLY A 132 8.48 -4.83 10.48
C GLY A 132 7.13 -4.48 9.86
N ILE A 133 6.89 -3.18 9.71
CA ILE A 133 5.62 -2.64 9.21
C ILE A 133 5.40 -3.09 7.76
N GLY A 134 4.27 -3.75 7.50
CA GLY A 134 3.89 -4.23 6.18
C GLY A 134 4.53 -5.54 5.73
N ILE A 135 5.24 -6.27 6.62
CA ILE A 135 5.87 -7.56 6.29
C ILE A 135 5.33 -8.72 7.12
N GLY A 136 5.39 -8.63 8.45
CA GLY A 136 5.10 -9.80 9.29
C GLY A 136 5.37 -9.58 10.78
N PRO A 137 4.92 -10.54 11.62
CA PRO A 137 4.69 -10.35 13.05
C PRO A 137 5.96 -10.38 13.92
N ASP A 138 7.13 -10.66 13.32
CA ASP A 138 8.36 -10.73 14.08
C ASP A 138 8.70 -9.35 14.69
N PRO A 139 8.91 -9.27 16.01
CA PRO A 139 9.16 -8.00 16.67
C PRO A 139 10.52 -7.40 16.25
N ILE A 140 10.54 -6.07 16.15
CA ILE A 140 11.74 -5.24 16.12
C ILE A 140 11.92 -4.69 17.52
N VAL A 141 12.98 -5.12 18.22
CA VAL A 141 13.31 -4.65 19.57
C VAL A 141 14.49 -3.70 19.50
N VAL A 142 14.31 -2.48 20.00
CA VAL A 142 15.36 -1.48 20.16
C VAL A 142 15.50 -1.20 21.65
N GLY A 143 16.69 -1.46 22.19
CA GLY A 143 17.02 -1.22 23.59
C GLY A 143 17.75 0.10 23.81
N GLY A 144 17.66 0.64 25.03
CA GLY A 144 18.34 1.86 25.43
C GLY A 144 17.83 2.39 26.78
N LEU A 145 17.86 3.71 26.97
CA LEU A 145 17.15 4.36 28.08
C LEU A 145 15.65 4.04 28.05
N VAL A 146 15.13 3.83 26.84
CA VAL A 146 13.76 3.45 26.53
C VAL A 146 13.83 2.23 25.63
N ASN A 147 13.12 1.18 26.03
CA ASN A 147 12.93 0.00 25.21
C ASN A 147 11.70 0.23 24.33
N VAL A 148 11.85 0.01 23.03
CA VAL A 148 10.75 0.07 22.07
C VAL A 148 10.70 -1.25 21.32
N THR A 149 9.54 -1.89 21.33
CA THR A 149 9.25 -3.06 20.52
C THR A 149 8.18 -2.72 19.51
N VAL A 150 8.44 -2.92 18.22
CA VAL A 150 7.48 -2.71 17.14
C VAL A 150 7.13 -4.03 16.51
N ILE A 151 5.83 -4.32 16.44
CA ILE A 151 5.28 -5.50 15.79
C ILE A 151 4.37 -5.01 14.68
N GLY A 152 4.73 -5.30 13.42
CA GLY A 152 3.89 -5.02 12.26
C GLY A 152 3.16 -6.28 11.80
N ALA A 153 2.17 -6.11 10.92
CA ALA A 153 1.57 -7.22 10.19
C ALA A 153 1.64 -6.96 8.67
N PRO A 154 1.39 -7.98 7.83
CA PRO A 154 1.18 -7.76 6.40
C PRO A 154 0.04 -6.78 6.13
N TRP A 155 0.01 -6.23 4.92
CA TRP A 155 -1.07 -5.35 4.49
C TRP A 155 -2.34 -6.14 4.20
N THR A 156 -3.49 -5.56 4.52
CA THR A 156 -4.81 -6.14 4.25
C THR A 156 -5.82 -5.08 3.81
N ALA A 157 -6.68 -5.43 2.87
CA ALA A 157 -7.89 -4.71 2.47
C ALA A 157 -9.10 -5.08 3.36
N GLY A 158 -8.91 -5.93 4.37
CA GLY A 158 -9.93 -6.28 5.35
C GLY A 158 -9.89 -5.40 6.60
N THR A 159 -10.54 -5.87 7.67
CA THR A 159 -10.45 -5.26 8.99
C THR A 159 -9.10 -5.57 9.63
N ALA A 160 -8.35 -4.53 9.96
CA ALA A 160 -7.15 -4.61 10.76
C ALA A 160 -7.44 -4.19 12.20
N THR A 161 -6.96 -4.96 13.18
CA THR A 161 -7.07 -4.65 14.61
C THR A 161 -5.69 -4.41 15.21
N SER A 162 -5.57 -3.40 16.08
CA SER A 162 -4.38 -3.18 16.90
C SER A 162 -4.79 -3.07 18.38
N MET A 163 -3.93 -3.56 19.28
CA MET A 163 -4.18 -3.58 20.72
C MET A 163 -3.78 -2.27 21.38
N THR A 164 -4.51 -1.89 22.42
CA THR A 164 -4.23 -0.74 23.29
C THR A 164 -3.67 -1.19 24.64
N SER A 165 -3.04 -0.28 25.39
CA SER A 165 -2.53 -0.55 26.74
C SER A 165 -3.59 -1.04 27.74
N MET A 166 -4.87 -0.70 27.53
CA MET A 166 -5.98 -1.13 28.41
C MET A 166 -6.61 -2.46 27.98
N GLY A 167 -5.99 -3.21 27.05
CA GLY A 167 -6.55 -4.44 26.50
C GLY A 167 -7.71 -4.24 25.52
N GLY A 168 -8.08 -2.98 25.24
CA GLY A 168 -9.02 -2.63 24.17
C GLY A 168 -8.39 -2.78 22.79
N THR A 169 -9.23 -2.80 21.74
CA THR A 169 -8.80 -2.86 20.35
C THR A 169 -9.22 -1.61 19.59
N VAL A 170 -8.34 -1.14 18.71
CA VAL A 170 -8.67 -0.14 17.68
C VAL A 170 -8.77 -0.88 16.35
N THR A 171 -9.76 -0.54 15.53
CA THR A 171 -9.96 -1.13 14.21
C THR A 171 -9.75 -0.09 13.11
N GLN A 172 -9.20 -0.54 11.99
CA GLN A 172 -9.14 0.20 10.74
C GLN A 172 -9.59 -0.71 9.60
N MET A 173 -10.29 -0.15 8.62
CA MET A 173 -10.89 -0.90 7.52
C MET A 173 -10.14 -0.63 6.22
N GLY A 174 -9.55 -1.66 5.62
CA GLY A 174 -9.19 -1.61 4.21
C GLY A 174 -10.41 -1.81 3.30
N TYR A 175 -10.21 -1.65 1.99
CA TYR A 175 -11.17 -2.06 0.96
C TYR A 175 -10.52 -2.17 -0.41
N ILE A 176 -11.17 -2.90 -1.31
CA ILE A 176 -10.96 -2.82 -2.77
C ILE A 176 -12.32 -2.53 -3.39
N SER A 177 -12.43 -1.44 -4.14
CA SER A 177 -13.67 -1.04 -4.82
C SER A 177 -13.34 -0.43 -6.17
N GLY A 178 -13.49 -1.21 -7.24
CA GLY A 178 -13.12 -0.80 -8.60
C GLY A 178 -11.65 -0.38 -8.67
N ASP A 179 -11.43 0.90 -8.98
CA ASP A 179 -10.11 1.49 -9.15
C ASP A 179 -9.49 2.03 -7.85
N SER A 180 -10.24 1.99 -6.74
CA SER A 180 -9.77 2.46 -5.44
C SER A 180 -9.40 1.31 -4.52
N VAL A 181 -8.20 1.38 -3.95
CA VAL A 181 -7.67 0.39 -3.01
C VAL A 181 -7.22 1.11 -1.74
N ARG A 182 -7.70 0.63 -0.60
CA ARG A 182 -7.23 1.03 0.74
C ARG A 182 -6.68 -0.20 1.44
N LEU A 183 -5.38 -0.20 1.72
CA LEU A 183 -4.74 -1.23 2.50
C LEU A 183 -4.35 -0.68 3.87
N VAL A 184 -4.44 -1.54 4.87
CA VAL A 184 -4.05 -1.23 6.24
C VAL A 184 -3.09 -2.30 6.73
N SER A 185 -2.01 -1.88 7.39
CA SER A 185 -1.12 -2.75 8.16
C SER A 185 -1.20 -2.33 9.62
N PRO A 186 -1.77 -3.17 10.51
CA PRO A 186 -1.77 -2.87 11.94
C PRO A 186 -0.36 -2.98 12.50
N VAL A 187 -0.06 -2.10 13.43
CA VAL A 187 1.21 -2.03 14.16
C VAL A 187 0.91 -1.93 15.64
N VAL A 188 1.65 -2.69 16.45
CA VAL A 188 1.65 -2.57 17.91
C VAL A 188 3.02 -2.06 18.33
N ILE A 189 3.05 -0.96 19.07
CA ILE A 189 4.28 -0.38 19.60
C ILE A 189 4.24 -0.53 21.11
N ASN A 190 5.14 -1.35 21.65
CA ASN A 190 5.32 -1.48 23.08
C ASN A 190 6.52 -0.66 23.55
N THR A 191 6.36 0.05 24.66
CA THR A 191 7.41 0.84 25.29
C THR A 191 7.38 0.68 26.81
N ASN A 192 8.52 0.93 27.47
CA ASN A 192 8.61 0.99 28.92
C ASN A 192 8.36 2.40 29.50
N ILE A 193 7.85 3.35 28.69
CA ILE A 193 7.52 4.71 29.14
C ILE A 193 6.05 4.83 29.54
N GLY A 194 5.82 5.32 30.77
CA GLY A 194 4.52 5.82 31.21
C GLY A 194 3.41 4.77 31.30
N ALA A 195 2.17 5.24 31.47
CA ALA A 195 0.98 4.38 31.49
C ALA A 195 0.59 3.84 30.10
N SER A 196 1.15 4.44 29.04
CA SER A 196 0.91 4.10 27.64
C SER A 196 1.94 3.10 27.09
N ALA A 197 2.17 2.02 27.83
CA ALA A 197 3.17 0.99 27.49
C ALA A 197 2.87 0.24 26.18
N THR A 198 1.64 0.32 25.67
CA THR A 198 1.22 -0.24 24.38
C THR A 198 0.41 0.79 23.60
N LEU A 199 0.96 1.21 22.47
CA LEU A 199 0.35 2.18 21.56
C LEU A 199 -0.13 1.46 20.29
N PRO A 200 -1.42 1.57 19.94
CA PRO A 200 -1.89 1.09 18.66
C PRO A 200 -1.37 2.01 17.56
N ALA A 201 -0.98 1.45 16.43
CA ALA A 201 -0.60 2.20 15.25
C ALA A 201 -1.10 1.49 13.98
N PHE A 202 -1.19 2.25 12.89
CA PHE A 202 -1.60 1.74 11.58
C PHE A 202 -0.77 2.40 10.50
N ALA A 203 -0.28 1.61 9.54
CA ALA A 203 0.09 2.13 8.24
C ALA A 203 -1.10 2.00 7.30
N ILE A 204 -1.42 3.07 6.59
CA ILE A 204 -2.57 3.19 5.70
C ILE A 204 -2.05 3.57 4.33
N LEU A 205 -2.42 2.80 3.31
CA LEU A 205 -2.07 3.03 1.93
C LEU A 205 -3.37 3.16 1.14
N GLU A 206 -3.56 4.31 0.50
CA GLU A 206 -4.70 4.59 -0.36
C GLU A 206 -4.21 4.81 -1.78
N LEU A 207 -4.79 4.09 -2.74
CA LEU A 207 -4.45 4.15 -4.15
C LEU A 207 -5.73 4.35 -4.95
N THR A 208 -5.63 5.17 -5.99
CA THR A 208 -6.62 5.28 -7.05
C THR A 208 -5.91 5.07 -8.37
N PHE A 209 -6.27 4.00 -9.06
CA PHE A 209 -5.79 3.70 -10.40
C PHE A 209 -6.59 4.51 -11.42
N SER A 210 -5.92 5.05 -12.44
CA SER A 210 -6.65 5.67 -13.55
C SER A 210 -7.00 4.57 -14.55
N PRO A 211 -8.28 4.41 -14.95
CA PRO A 211 -8.67 3.39 -15.89
C PRO A 211 -8.04 3.68 -17.25
N ILE A 212 -7.01 2.92 -17.61
CA ILE A 212 -6.53 2.87 -18.99
C ILE A 212 -7.41 1.84 -19.69
N PRO A 213 -8.06 2.19 -20.83
CA PRO A 213 -8.77 1.21 -21.63
C PRO A 213 -7.84 0.03 -21.91
N GLU A 214 -8.23 -1.15 -21.42
CA GLU A 214 -7.40 -2.34 -21.61
C GLU A 214 -7.11 -2.51 -23.10
N PRO A 215 -5.87 -2.82 -23.50
CA PRO A 215 -5.54 -3.02 -24.91
C PRO A 215 -6.47 -4.04 -25.59
N GLY A 216 -6.92 -5.06 -24.82
CA GLY A 216 -7.92 -6.02 -25.25
C GLY A 216 -9.28 -5.40 -25.57
N THR A 217 -9.75 -4.44 -24.76
CA THR A 217 -11.01 -3.73 -25.01
C THR A 217 -10.92 -2.88 -26.27
N LEU A 218 -9.80 -2.21 -26.51
CA LEU A 218 -9.58 -1.46 -27.76
C LEU A 218 -9.51 -2.39 -28.97
N MET A 219 -8.85 -3.54 -28.85
CA MET A 219 -8.76 -4.53 -29.91
C MET A 219 -10.12 -5.22 -30.17
N LEU A 220 -10.90 -5.50 -29.13
CA LEU A 220 -12.25 -6.04 -29.23
C LEU A 220 -13.18 -5.02 -29.90
N LEU A 221 -13.08 -3.75 -29.51
CA LEU A 221 -13.83 -2.67 -30.16
C LEU A 221 -13.45 -2.54 -31.63
N ALA A 222 -12.15 -2.50 -31.93
CA ALA A 222 -11.64 -2.41 -33.30
C ALA A 222 -12.07 -3.61 -34.16
N SER A 223 -11.99 -4.83 -33.61
CA SER A 223 -12.43 -6.05 -34.30
C SER A 223 -13.95 -6.11 -34.48
N GLY A 224 -14.73 -5.60 -33.51
CA GLY A 224 -16.17 -5.45 -33.63
C GLY A 224 -16.56 -4.48 -34.74
N VAL A 225 -15.92 -3.32 -34.81
CA VAL A 225 -16.11 -2.32 -35.88
C VAL A 225 -15.71 -2.91 -37.25
N ALA A 226 -14.56 -3.58 -37.35
CA ALA A 226 -14.11 -4.23 -38.57
C ALA A 226 -15.08 -5.33 -39.03
N GLY A 227 -15.57 -6.15 -38.10
CA GLY A 227 -16.58 -7.19 -38.37
C GLY A 227 -17.89 -6.62 -38.90
N LEU A 228 -18.39 -5.54 -38.29
CA LEU A 228 -19.58 -4.82 -38.76
C LEU A 228 -19.38 -4.23 -40.16
N GLY A 229 -18.22 -3.66 -40.46
CA GLY A 229 -17.88 -3.14 -41.79
C GLY A 229 -17.92 -4.23 -42.88
N ILE A 230 -17.36 -5.41 -42.61
CA ILE A 230 -17.38 -6.55 -43.52
C ILE A 230 -18.82 -7.06 -43.74
N LEU A 231 -19.63 -7.13 -42.68
CA LEU A 231 -21.03 -7.54 -42.77
C LEU A 231 -21.88 -6.53 -43.56
N GLY A 232 -21.65 -5.23 -43.34
CA GLY A 232 -22.32 -4.16 -44.08
C GLY A 232 -22.07 -4.24 -45.59
N ARG A 233 -20.81 -4.43 -46.00
CA ARG A 233 -20.43 -4.55 -47.42
C ARG A 233 -21.11 -5.73 -48.12
N LYS A 234 -21.27 -6.87 -47.42
CA LYS A 234 -21.96 -8.04 -47.99
C LYS A 234 -23.45 -7.81 -48.25
N ARG A 235 -24.11 -6.94 -47.48
CA ARG A 235 -25.53 -6.60 -47.72
C ARG A 235 -25.68 -5.71 -48.94
N LEU A 236 -24.79 -4.74 -49.12
CA LEU A 236 -24.82 -3.82 -50.26
C LEU A 236 -24.61 -4.50 -51.61
N MET A 237 -23.84 -5.60 -51.69
CA MET A 237 -23.62 -6.33 -52.95
C MET A 237 -24.80 -7.24 -53.36
N LYS A 238 -25.85 -7.36 -52.55
CA LYS A 238 -27.04 -8.17 -52.85
C LYS A 238 -28.25 -7.35 -53.28
N SER A 239 -28.13 -6.02 -53.32
CA SER A 239 -29.09 -5.11 -53.92
C SER A 239 -28.58 -4.67 -55.29
#